data_AF-A0A5B8XU25-F1
#
_entry.id   AF-A0A5B8XU25-F1
#
_cell.length_a   1.000
_cell.length_b   1.000
_cell.length_c   1.000
_cell.angle_alpha   90.00
_cell.angle_beta   90.00
_cell.angle_gamma   90.00
#
_symmetry.space_group_name_H-M   'P 1'
#
loop_
_entity.id
_entity.type
_entity.pdbx_description
1 polymer ?
#
loop_
_entity_poly.entity_id
_entity_poly.type
_entity_poly.pdbx_seq_one_letter_code
_entity_poly.pdbx_strand_id
1 'polypeptide(L)'
;MPRIVYTDISGQERSVPFGADHPIVTIGRGTDCTIRSNRKSVSRRHAEFRFTNGQFEIIDLNSSNGTFLIINDERKPVNGREYLAPNDEVWCGDFILHFIDEEDANTAATADPFGIHDDFTADGKVDLDFGAMDEIAAWGGTQPPQPIAPAGPDHTMERSNDLERLLAEKRSIEDLAARQADELEELQKRLDDARRQLDQKPAYEDRDPDHTSMVPPPMAGEVEQLRDKIARLQDEADDLEAEARQSRAEAQKLNDELISVRDEKRRLEEKLHDTLQNQSKSSDAEGKLGEAQRRIQSLEAELEASIARTQELESHLNENADALEMQQKLHEDLLARDRDIETLESEIVRLQSETKTLNAELQEARTTSATGQQAIEETDALRRELDRHRRLIEEFERRNRDLQVDVDDLRAAHRDDLEKITQANTRIATLEEEVQNARAEADTHKSSAEELKASLEELQSDGSVDDLRREIEGLRQRLRLEKERTRHDEQLAADHNALKAQFSEVQSRYDELLGEFEVLKESLGSEPSAAQVDGVPAELQRQLLDRIDSLERIVDAIERTNLDALSTVDRVRLQSAIRETEPKKSLEHLKTLLGAESD
;
A
#
# COMPACT_ATOMS: atom_id res chain seq x y z
N MET A 1 -14.59 8.85 -14.26
CA MET A 1 -14.89 8.09 -13.03
C MET A 1 -16.40 8.00 -12.83
N PRO A 2 -16.96 6.79 -12.84
CA PRO A 2 -18.38 6.59 -12.64
C PRO A 2 -18.81 6.97 -11.22
N ARG A 3 -20.00 7.58 -11.11
CA ARG A 3 -20.54 8.12 -9.86
C ARG A 3 -22.06 8.10 -9.86
N ILE A 4 -22.62 8.08 -8.66
CA ILE A 4 -24.06 8.23 -8.44
C ILE A 4 -24.32 9.64 -7.91
N VAL A 5 -25.17 10.39 -8.59
CA VAL A 5 -25.56 11.76 -8.24
C VAL A 5 -26.98 11.76 -7.68
N TYR A 6 -27.20 12.50 -6.61
CA TYR A 6 -28.50 12.61 -5.94
C TYR A 6 -28.63 13.94 -5.19
N THR A 7 -29.86 14.33 -4.88
CA THR A 7 -30.14 15.47 -3.99
C THR A 7 -30.24 14.99 -2.55
N ASP A 8 -29.37 15.49 -1.67
CA ASP A 8 -29.37 15.12 -0.26
C ASP A 8 -30.52 15.75 0.53
N ILE A 9 -30.61 15.40 1.81
CA ILE A 9 -31.66 15.87 2.73
C ILE A 9 -31.65 17.39 2.96
N SER A 10 -30.54 18.07 2.65
CA SER A 10 -30.39 19.52 2.74
C SER A 10 -30.77 20.24 1.43
N GLY A 11 -31.16 19.48 0.40
CA GLY A 11 -31.45 20.00 -0.93
C GLY A 11 -30.19 20.25 -1.77
N GLN A 12 -29.01 19.83 -1.32
CA GLN A 12 -27.77 19.97 -2.07
C GLN A 12 -27.52 18.75 -2.95
N GLU A 13 -27.03 18.97 -4.15
CA GLU A 13 -26.55 17.89 -5.01
C GLU A 13 -25.27 17.29 -4.44
N ARG A 14 -25.24 15.97 -4.30
CA ARG A 14 -24.12 15.18 -3.83
C ARG A 14 -23.81 14.10 -4.86
N SER A 15 -22.57 13.63 -4.83
CA SER A 15 -22.14 12.51 -5.67
C SER A 15 -21.27 11.54 -4.87
N VAL A 16 -21.44 10.24 -5.12
CA VAL A 16 -20.65 9.17 -4.51
C VAL A 16 -19.93 8.40 -5.63
N PRO A 17 -18.62 8.14 -5.50
CA PRO A 17 -17.88 7.33 -6.47
C PRO A 17 -18.41 5.89 -6.49
N PHE A 18 -18.52 5.30 -7.68
CA PHE A 18 -19.03 3.95 -7.88
C PHE A 18 -18.25 3.26 -9.00
N GLY A 19 -17.60 2.12 -8.70
CA GLY A 19 -16.69 1.45 -9.64
C GLY A 19 -15.76 0.44 -8.95
N ALA A 20 -14.63 0.09 -9.55
CA ALA A 20 -13.73 -0.94 -9.02
C ALA A 20 -13.25 -0.67 -7.58
N ASP A 21 -12.97 0.59 -7.25
CA ASP A 21 -12.54 0.99 -5.90
C ASP A 21 -13.70 1.06 -4.88
N HIS A 22 -14.93 1.26 -5.38
CA HIS A 22 -16.15 1.37 -4.58
C HIS A 22 -17.22 0.46 -5.20
N PRO A 23 -17.07 -0.88 -5.08
CA PRO A 23 -17.85 -1.82 -5.87
C PRO A 23 -19.28 -1.99 -5.39
N ILE A 24 -19.64 -1.43 -4.24
CA ILE A 24 -20.97 -1.51 -3.66
C ILE A 24 -21.37 -0.14 -3.13
N VAL A 25 -22.53 0.36 -3.55
CA VAL A 25 -23.15 1.59 -3.01
C VAL A 25 -24.59 1.27 -2.64
N THR A 26 -24.93 1.38 -1.35
CA THR A 26 -26.27 1.05 -0.84
C THR A 26 -27.14 2.29 -0.67
N ILE A 27 -28.43 2.18 -1.01
CA ILE A 27 -29.42 3.26 -0.90
C ILE A 27 -30.50 2.85 0.09
N GLY A 28 -30.84 3.75 0.98
CA GLY A 28 -31.95 3.54 1.89
C GLY A 28 -32.10 4.65 2.91
N ARG A 29 -33.08 4.46 3.80
CA ARG A 29 -33.29 5.32 4.97
C ARG A 29 -32.42 4.93 6.17
N GLY A 30 -31.86 3.72 6.13
CA GLY A 30 -30.93 3.21 7.13
C GLY A 30 -29.64 4.03 7.18
N THR A 31 -29.03 4.09 8.36
CA THR A 31 -27.73 4.75 8.56
C THR A 31 -26.57 3.94 8.00
N ASP A 32 -26.78 2.65 7.77
CA ASP A 32 -25.86 1.70 7.13
C ASP A 32 -25.78 1.85 5.60
N CYS A 33 -26.60 2.72 5.00
CA CYS A 33 -26.63 2.96 3.57
C CYS A 33 -25.62 4.04 3.16
N THR A 34 -24.83 3.77 2.12
CA THR A 34 -23.87 4.73 1.56
C THR A 34 -24.55 6.04 1.14
N ILE A 35 -25.73 5.95 0.52
CA ILE A 35 -26.58 7.08 0.20
C ILE A 35 -27.83 7.01 1.06
N ARG A 36 -27.93 7.96 1.99
CA ARG A 36 -29.02 8.03 2.95
C ARG A 36 -30.11 8.99 2.50
N SER A 37 -31.34 8.49 2.45
CA SER A 37 -32.54 9.28 2.17
C SER A 37 -33.38 9.45 3.45
N ASN A 38 -33.97 10.63 3.67
CA ASN A 38 -34.96 10.85 4.75
C ASN A 38 -36.40 10.62 4.31
N ARG A 39 -36.61 10.22 3.04
CA ARG A 39 -37.95 10.11 2.46
C ARG A 39 -38.67 8.87 2.96
N LYS A 40 -39.94 9.03 3.36
CA LYS A 40 -40.79 7.93 3.86
C LYS A 40 -41.07 6.85 2.81
N SER A 41 -40.97 7.20 1.53
CA SER A 41 -41.16 6.24 0.43
C SER A 41 -39.98 5.27 0.27
N VAL A 42 -38.82 5.59 0.87
CA VAL A 42 -37.60 4.80 0.75
C VAL A 42 -37.49 3.84 1.94
N SER A 43 -37.19 2.59 1.64
CA SER A 43 -37.03 1.52 2.63
C SER A 43 -35.69 1.65 3.36
N ARG A 44 -35.55 1.02 4.53
CA ARG A 44 -34.30 1.09 5.32
C ARG A 44 -33.08 0.64 4.51
N ARG A 45 -33.20 -0.50 3.84
CA ARG A 45 -32.33 -0.94 2.75
C ARG A 45 -33.23 -1.07 1.52
N HIS A 46 -33.10 -0.16 0.57
CA HIS A 46 -34.03 -0.07 -0.56
C HIS A 46 -33.44 -0.70 -1.81
N ALA A 47 -32.23 -0.27 -2.19
CA ALA A 47 -31.53 -0.80 -3.34
C ALA A 47 -30.01 -0.83 -3.11
N GLU A 48 -29.32 -1.59 -3.93
CA GLU A 48 -27.86 -1.69 -3.93
C GLU A 48 -27.34 -1.60 -5.36
N PHE A 49 -26.46 -0.63 -5.60
CA PHE A 49 -25.66 -0.56 -6.81
C PHE A 49 -24.43 -1.42 -6.61
N ARG A 50 -24.14 -2.26 -7.59
CA ARG A 50 -23.02 -3.21 -7.53
C ARG A 50 -22.20 -3.15 -8.81
N PHE A 51 -20.89 -3.08 -8.66
CA PHE A 51 -19.93 -3.26 -9.75
C PHE A 51 -19.37 -4.67 -9.65
N THR A 52 -19.65 -5.51 -10.64
CA THR A 52 -19.19 -6.90 -10.66
C THR A 52 -18.85 -7.31 -12.09
N ASN A 53 -17.72 -7.99 -12.28
CA ASN A 53 -17.23 -8.43 -13.61
C ASN A 53 -17.13 -7.29 -14.65
N GLY A 54 -16.83 -6.06 -14.22
CA GLY A 54 -16.73 -4.91 -15.13
C GLY A 54 -18.07 -4.29 -15.53
N GLN A 55 -19.19 -4.73 -14.94
CA GLN A 55 -20.54 -4.21 -15.24
C GLN A 55 -21.16 -3.52 -14.03
N PHE A 56 -21.96 -2.48 -14.29
CA PHE A 56 -22.75 -1.77 -13.29
C PHE A 56 -24.16 -2.33 -13.22
N GLU A 57 -24.57 -2.74 -12.03
CA GLU A 57 -25.87 -3.36 -11.77
C GLU A 57 -26.62 -2.61 -10.64
N ILE A 58 -27.94 -2.60 -10.71
CA ILE A 58 -28.85 -2.18 -9.64
C ILE A 58 -29.70 -3.36 -9.18
N ILE A 59 -29.82 -3.51 -7.87
CA ILE A 59 -30.55 -4.61 -7.21
C ILE A 59 -31.55 -4.00 -6.25
N ASP A 60 -32.84 -4.31 -6.42
CA ASP A 60 -33.87 -3.99 -5.42
C ASP A 60 -33.75 -4.95 -4.23
N LEU A 61 -33.68 -4.40 -3.01
CA LEU A 61 -33.54 -5.18 -1.78
C LEU A 61 -34.91 -5.48 -1.15
N ASN A 62 -35.87 -5.87 -2.00
CA ASN A 62 -37.25 -6.18 -1.63
C ASN A 62 -37.93 -4.97 -0.96
N SER A 63 -37.82 -3.82 -1.63
CA SER A 63 -38.30 -2.55 -1.11
C SER A 63 -39.83 -2.44 -1.14
N SER A 64 -40.40 -1.64 -0.24
CA SER A 64 -41.87 -1.54 -0.07
C SER A 64 -42.55 -0.82 -1.24
N ASN A 65 -41.85 0.12 -1.89
CA ASN A 65 -42.38 0.92 -3.00
C ASN A 65 -41.75 0.57 -4.35
N GLY A 66 -40.82 -0.39 -4.38
CA GLY A 66 -40.09 -0.80 -5.57
C GLY A 66 -38.98 0.17 -5.99
N THR A 67 -37.99 -0.40 -6.69
CA THR A 67 -36.97 0.35 -7.43
C THR A 67 -37.31 0.32 -8.91
N PHE A 68 -37.25 1.46 -9.59
CA PHE A 68 -37.54 1.59 -11.01
C PHE A 68 -36.38 2.24 -11.77
N LEU A 69 -36.10 1.73 -12.96
CA LEU A 69 -35.20 2.33 -13.93
C LEU A 69 -36.03 3.09 -14.97
N ILE A 70 -35.70 4.34 -15.25
CA ILE A 70 -36.38 5.13 -16.27
C ILE A 70 -35.65 4.96 -17.60
N ILE A 71 -36.30 4.32 -18.56
CA ILE A 71 -35.76 4.10 -19.90
C ILE A 71 -36.74 4.71 -20.89
N ASN A 72 -36.31 5.70 -21.67
CA ASN A 72 -37.15 6.39 -22.67
C ASN A 72 -38.48 6.90 -22.07
N ASP A 73 -38.42 7.55 -20.90
CA ASP A 73 -39.58 8.05 -20.12
C ASP A 73 -40.54 6.97 -19.59
N GLU A 74 -40.22 5.67 -19.76
CA GLU A 74 -41.00 4.57 -19.19
C GLU A 74 -40.38 4.04 -17.89
N ARG A 75 -41.24 3.75 -16.89
CA ARG A 75 -40.82 3.16 -15.61
C ARG A 75 -40.72 1.65 -15.72
N LYS A 76 -39.51 1.11 -15.75
CA LYS A 76 -39.24 -0.33 -15.69
C LYS A 76 -38.94 -0.76 -14.25
N PRO A 77 -39.71 -1.68 -13.64
CA PRO A 77 -39.40 -2.19 -12.30
C PRO A 77 -38.14 -3.06 -12.33
N VAL A 78 -37.27 -2.91 -11.33
CA VAL A 78 -36.08 -3.73 -11.13
C VAL A 78 -36.49 -5.02 -10.43
N ASN A 79 -36.55 -6.13 -11.18
CA ASN A 79 -36.91 -7.45 -10.63
C ASN A 79 -35.66 -8.30 -10.43
N GLY A 80 -35.08 -8.26 -9.23
CA GLY A 80 -33.85 -8.96 -8.91
C GLY A 80 -32.62 -8.10 -9.21
N ARG A 81 -32.09 -8.16 -10.44
CA ARG A 81 -30.94 -7.35 -10.88
C ARG A 81 -31.15 -6.81 -12.29
N GLU A 82 -30.74 -5.58 -12.52
CA GLU A 82 -30.78 -4.92 -13.83
C GLU A 82 -29.45 -4.20 -14.09
N TYR A 83 -29.05 -4.09 -15.35
CA TYR A 83 -27.83 -3.37 -15.75
C TYR A 83 -28.11 -1.89 -15.89
N LEU A 84 -27.12 -1.07 -15.53
CA LEU A 84 -27.16 0.38 -15.65
C LEU A 84 -26.38 0.84 -16.88
N ALA A 85 -27.00 1.69 -17.69
CA ALA A 85 -26.36 2.42 -18.77
C ALA A 85 -25.98 3.85 -18.31
N PRO A 86 -24.98 4.49 -18.95
CA PRO A 86 -24.60 5.86 -18.60
C PRO A 86 -25.78 6.83 -18.70
N ASN A 87 -25.93 7.67 -17.69
CA ASN A 87 -27.03 8.64 -17.50
C ASN A 87 -28.39 8.04 -17.15
N ASP A 88 -28.45 6.77 -16.76
CA ASP A 88 -29.68 6.16 -16.28
C ASP A 88 -30.20 6.85 -15.01
N GLU A 89 -31.52 7.02 -14.97
CA GLU A 89 -32.24 7.56 -13.82
C GLU A 89 -32.92 6.43 -13.05
N VAL A 90 -32.60 6.33 -11.76
CA VAL A 90 -33.08 5.30 -10.84
C VAL A 90 -33.99 5.93 -9.80
N TRP A 91 -35.20 5.40 -9.70
CA TRP A 91 -36.21 5.81 -8.74
C TRP A 91 -36.31 4.78 -7.62
N CYS A 92 -35.92 5.20 -6.42
CA CYS A 92 -36.16 4.48 -5.19
C CYS A 92 -37.38 5.10 -4.50
N GLY A 93 -38.60 4.57 -4.72
CA GLY A 93 -39.82 5.27 -4.30
C GLY A 93 -39.97 6.64 -4.98
N ASP A 94 -39.88 7.73 -4.21
CA ASP A 94 -39.86 9.12 -4.71
C ASP A 94 -38.45 9.76 -4.72
N PHE A 95 -37.43 8.99 -4.37
CA PHE A 95 -36.04 9.43 -4.34
C PHE A 95 -35.34 9.10 -5.67
N ILE A 96 -34.85 10.14 -6.34
CA ILE A 96 -34.29 10.05 -7.69
C ILE A 96 -32.76 10.10 -7.61
N LEU A 97 -32.10 9.17 -8.29
CA LEU A 97 -30.65 9.11 -8.43
C LEU A 97 -30.28 9.00 -9.90
N HIS A 98 -29.15 9.57 -10.28
CA HIS A 98 -28.60 9.48 -11.62
C HIS A 98 -27.27 8.76 -11.60
N PHE A 99 -27.12 7.74 -12.44
CA PHE A 99 -25.84 7.10 -12.67
C PHE A 99 -25.11 7.85 -13.79
N ILE A 100 -23.95 8.44 -13.48
CA ILE A 100 -23.15 9.18 -14.45
C ILE A 100 -21.85 8.41 -14.67
N ASP A 101 -21.62 7.98 -15.91
CA ASP A 101 -20.33 7.47 -16.36
C ASP A 101 -19.80 8.36 -17.49
N GLU A 102 -18.80 9.19 -17.16
CA GLU A 102 -18.21 10.16 -18.08
C GLU A 102 -17.22 9.53 -19.08
N GLU A 103 -16.90 8.23 -18.95
CA GLU A 103 -16.00 7.54 -19.89
C GLU A 103 -16.72 6.98 -21.13
N ASP A 104 -18.04 6.75 -21.06
CA ASP A 104 -18.82 6.15 -22.16
C ASP A 104 -19.73 7.12 -22.95
N ALA A 105 -19.84 8.38 -22.52
CA ALA A 105 -20.55 9.42 -23.27
C ALA A 105 -19.87 9.77 -24.63
N ASN A 106 -18.64 9.30 -24.86
CA ASN A 106 -17.92 9.44 -26.13
C ASN A 106 -17.93 8.17 -27.00
N THR A 107 -18.55 7.08 -26.55
CA THR A 107 -18.59 5.79 -27.28
C THR A 107 -20.01 5.40 -27.72
N ALA A 108 -21.06 5.93 -27.07
CA ALA A 108 -22.45 5.61 -27.38
C ALA A 108 -23.06 6.35 -28.60
N ALA A 109 -22.33 7.27 -29.25
CA ALA A 109 -22.80 8.02 -30.42
C ALA A 109 -22.39 7.41 -31.78
N THR A 110 -21.73 6.25 -31.80
CA THR A 110 -21.31 5.58 -33.04
C THR A 110 -21.55 4.07 -33.01
N ALA A 111 -22.80 3.63 -33.08
CA ALA A 111 -23.16 2.34 -33.67
C ALA A 111 -24.65 2.33 -34.04
N ASP A 112 -24.89 2.64 -35.32
CA ASP A 112 -26.15 2.57 -36.05
C ASP A 112 -26.52 1.08 -36.36
N PRO A 113 -27.67 0.76 -37.00
CA PRO A 113 -28.69 -0.11 -36.43
C PRO A 113 -29.08 -1.23 -37.42
N PHE A 114 -28.59 -2.46 -37.27
CA PHE A 114 -29.07 -3.58 -38.09
C PHE A 114 -29.03 -4.90 -37.32
N GLY A 115 -30.16 -5.65 -37.41
CA GLY A 115 -30.40 -6.93 -36.76
C GLY A 115 -29.39 -8.03 -37.09
N ILE A 116 -29.40 -9.13 -36.34
CA ILE A 116 -30.16 -10.33 -36.70
C ILE A 116 -30.47 -11.17 -35.45
N HIS A 117 -31.67 -11.76 -35.48
CA HIS A 117 -32.26 -12.77 -34.60
C HIS A 117 -31.50 -14.10 -34.52
N ASP A 118 -31.70 -14.82 -33.39
CA ASP A 118 -32.04 -16.25 -33.25
C ASP A 118 -31.39 -16.80 -31.94
N ASP A 119 -32.17 -17.04 -30.87
CA ASP A 119 -32.98 -18.24 -30.61
C ASP A 119 -32.15 -19.54 -30.52
N PHE A 120 -31.88 -20.01 -29.29
CA PHE A 120 -32.06 -21.42 -28.94
C PHE A 120 -32.06 -21.70 -27.43
N THR A 121 -32.92 -22.63 -27.07
CA THR A 121 -33.35 -23.11 -25.75
C THR A 121 -32.40 -24.05 -25.01
N ALA A 122 -32.54 -24.04 -23.68
CA ALA A 122 -32.57 -25.15 -22.70
C ALA A 122 -31.83 -26.49 -22.92
N ASP A 123 -31.21 -26.93 -21.81
CA ASP A 123 -30.81 -28.28 -21.39
C ASP A 123 -29.71 -29.03 -22.16
N GLY A 124 -28.63 -29.38 -21.45
CA GLY A 124 -27.61 -30.30 -21.94
C GLY A 124 -26.40 -30.48 -21.02
N LYS A 125 -26.54 -31.39 -20.05
CA LYS A 125 -25.44 -31.92 -19.22
C LYS A 125 -24.55 -32.84 -20.08
N VAL A 126 -23.24 -32.59 -20.15
CA VAL A 126 -22.26 -33.63 -20.56
C VAL A 126 -20.93 -33.41 -19.82
N ASP A 127 -20.60 -34.35 -18.94
CA ASP A 127 -19.22 -34.67 -18.54
C ASP A 127 -18.53 -35.38 -19.71
N LEU A 128 -17.25 -35.10 -19.98
CA LEU A 128 -16.17 -36.11 -20.11
C LEU A 128 -14.83 -35.50 -20.56
N ASP A 129 -13.91 -35.63 -19.61
CA ASP A 129 -12.46 -35.79 -19.57
C ASP A 129 -11.56 -36.10 -20.81
N PHE A 130 -10.29 -35.74 -20.61
CA PHE A 130 -9.00 -36.14 -21.21
C PHE A 130 -8.54 -35.69 -22.62
N GLY A 131 -7.45 -34.90 -22.64
CA GLY A 131 -6.17 -35.40 -23.17
C GLY A 131 -5.55 -34.74 -24.43
N ALA A 132 -4.46 -34.01 -24.19
CA ALA A 132 -3.24 -33.86 -25.00
C ALA A 132 -3.18 -32.90 -26.24
N MET A 133 -2.35 -31.86 -26.02
CA MET A 133 -1.20 -31.36 -26.80
C MET A 133 -1.35 -30.58 -28.13
N ASP A 134 -0.52 -29.51 -28.15
CA ASP A 134 0.03 -28.70 -29.26
C ASP A 134 -0.91 -27.68 -29.94
N GLU A 135 -0.59 -26.39 -30.15
CA GLU A 135 0.65 -25.59 -30.10
C GLU A 135 0.30 -24.07 -30.08
N ILE A 136 1.06 -23.26 -29.31
CA ILE A 136 1.57 -21.87 -29.60
C ILE A 136 0.52 -20.73 -29.79
N ALA A 137 0.54 -19.52 -29.17
CA ALA A 137 1.54 -18.70 -28.46
C ALA A 137 0.85 -17.58 -27.63
N ALA A 138 1.58 -17.04 -26.64
CA ALA A 138 1.70 -15.61 -26.26
C ALA A 138 1.64 -15.34 -24.73
N TRP A 139 2.79 -15.51 -24.08
CA TRP A 139 3.41 -14.70 -23.00
C TRP A 139 2.57 -14.42 -21.72
N GLY A 140 3.02 -14.73 -20.50
CA GLY A 140 4.29 -15.26 -20.02
C GLY A 140 4.17 -15.55 -18.52
N GLY A 141 4.67 -16.71 -18.10
CA GLY A 141 4.76 -17.13 -16.70
C GLY A 141 6.19 -17.55 -16.38
N THR A 142 6.74 -17.01 -15.31
CA THR A 142 8.02 -17.42 -14.74
C THR A 142 7.82 -18.68 -13.89
N GLN A 143 8.48 -19.78 -14.27
CA GLN A 143 8.56 -21.00 -13.47
C GLN A 143 9.64 -20.90 -12.37
N PRO A 144 9.50 -21.66 -11.28
CA PRO A 144 10.46 -21.69 -10.18
C PRO A 144 11.55 -22.76 -10.44
N PRO A 145 12.84 -22.53 -10.09
CA PRO A 145 13.84 -23.59 -10.15
C PRO A 145 14.08 -24.24 -8.77
N GLN A 146 14.20 -25.57 -8.81
CA GLN A 146 14.71 -26.47 -7.77
C GLN A 146 16.21 -26.80 -8.05
N PRO A 147 16.94 -27.45 -7.11
CA PRO A 147 18.28 -27.07 -6.67
C PRO A 147 19.43 -27.93 -7.25
N ILE A 148 20.67 -27.50 -6.94
CA ILE A 148 22.02 -28.15 -6.92
C ILE A 148 23.00 -27.03 -7.37
N ALA A 149 24.17 -26.71 -6.84
CA ALA A 149 25.00 -26.96 -5.65
C ALA A 149 26.13 -25.86 -5.68
N PRO A 150 26.99 -25.69 -4.64
CA PRO A 150 27.52 -24.37 -4.25
C PRO A 150 28.92 -24.02 -4.82
N ALA A 151 29.16 -22.71 -5.00
CA ALA A 151 30.44 -21.96 -4.85
C ALA A 151 30.29 -20.58 -5.52
N GLY A 152 30.49 -19.39 -4.96
CA GLY A 152 30.89 -18.80 -3.66
C GLY A 152 30.79 -17.26 -3.83
N PRO A 153 31.39 -16.39 -3.00
CA PRO A 153 31.67 -16.46 -1.57
C PRO A 153 30.73 -15.53 -0.77
N ASP A 154 30.45 -15.92 0.47
CA ASP A 154 29.62 -15.20 1.43
C ASP A 154 30.40 -14.01 2.01
N HIS A 155 30.08 -12.77 1.59
CA HIS A 155 30.85 -11.57 1.97
C HIS A 155 30.77 -11.19 3.47
N THR A 156 29.87 -11.82 4.24
CA THR A 156 29.85 -11.67 5.70
C THR A 156 30.75 -12.68 6.40
N MET A 157 30.86 -13.91 5.86
CA MET A 157 31.93 -14.85 6.23
C MET A 157 33.30 -14.42 5.70
N GLU A 158 33.42 -13.85 4.51
CA GLU A 158 34.71 -13.40 3.94
C GLU A 158 35.33 -12.29 4.77
N ARG A 159 34.57 -11.27 5.19
CA ARG A 159 35.13 -10.20 6.04
C ARG A 159 35.53 -10.69 7.44
N SER A 160 34.82 -11.70 7.96
CA SER A 160 35.17 -12.35 9.22
C SER A 160 36.40 -13.25 9.06
N ASN A 161 36.52 -13.95 7.93
CA ASN A 161 37.69 -14.75 7.55
C ASN A 161 38.90 -13.87 7.23
N ASP A 162 38.70 -12.69 6.64
CA ASP A 162 39.75 -11.71 6.36
C ASP A 162 40.28 -11.11 7.66
N LEU A 163 39.41 -10.84 8.64
CA LEU A 163 39.83 -10.41 9.97
C LEU A 163 40.65 -11.50 10.68
N GLU A 164 40.21 -12.76 10.63
CA GLU A 164 40.97 -13.89 11.18
C GLU A 164 42.30 -14.11 10.46
N ARG A 165 42.31 -13.94 9.13
CA ARG A 165 43.50 -14.04 8.28
C ARG A 165 44.51 -12.94 8.57
N LEU A 166 44.07 -11.68 8.68
CA LEU A 166 44.92 -10.54 9.05
C LEU A 166 45.47 -10.68 10.48
N LEU A 167 44.68 -11.22 11.42
CA LEU A 167 45.15 -11.52 12.78
C LEU A 167 46.19 -12.65 12.80
N ALA A 168 46.03 -13.67 11.96
CA ALA A 168 46.99 -14.76 11.83
C ALA A 168 48.30 -14.27 11.17
N GLU A 169 48.20 -13.45 10.13
CA GLU A 169 49.33 -12.85 9.43
C GLU A 169 50.12 -11.90 10.33
N LYS A 170 49.43 -11.04 11.10
CA LYS A 170 50.04 -10.19 12.13
C LYS A 170 50.82 -11.01 13.16
N ARG A 171 50.23 -12.10 13.69
CA ARG A 171 50.92 -12.98 14.67
C ARG A 171 52.16 -13.63 14.07
N SER A 172 52.09 -14.07 12.81
CA SER A 172 53.24 -14.66 12.12
C SER A 172 54.39 -13.67 11.95
N ILE A 173 54.09 -12.40 11.66
CA ILE A 173 55.10 -11.34 11.50
C ILE A 173 55.69 -10.95 12.87
N GLU A 174 54.86 -10.87 13.92
CA GLU A 174 55.31 -10.61 15.29
C GLU A 174 56.25 -11.73 15.80
N ASP A 175 55.91 -12.99 15.56
CA ASP A 175 56.75 -14.15 15.92
C ASP A 175 58.09 -14.15 15.16
N LEU A 176 58.08 -13.76 13.88
CA LEU A 176 59.29 -13.63 13.07
C LEU A 176 60.19 -12.48 13.58
N ALA A 177 59.59 -11.33 13.89
CA ALA A 177 60.31 -10.19 14.46
C ALA A 177 60.89 -10.49 15.86
N ALA A 178 60.23 -11.34 16.65
CA ALA A 178 60.75 -11.79 17.94
C ALA A 178 61.99 -12.68 17.76
N ARG A 179 61.97 -13.63 16.82
CA ARG A 179 63.13 -14.50 16.51
C ARG A 179 64.32 -13.70 15.98
N GLN A 180 64.07 -12.75 15.08
CA GLN A 180 65.13 -11.85 14.57
C GLN A 180 65.74 -11.01 15.70
N ALA A 181 64.95 -10.60 16.70
CA ALA A 181 65.46 -9.87 17.86
C ALA A 181 66.36 -10.74 18.76
N ASP A 182 65.99 -12.00 19.00
CA ASP A 182 66.81 -12.95 19.76
C ASP A 182 68.14 -13.26 19.04
N GLU A 183 68.10 -13.42 17.70
CA GLU A 183 69.31 -13.62 16.87
C GLU A 183 70.23 -12.40 16.88
N LEU A 184 69.67 -11.18 16.84
CA LEU A 184 70.42 -9.95 17.00
C LEU A 184 71.10 -9.86 18.38
N GLU A 185 70.42 -10.25 19.45
CA GLU A 185 71.01 -10.27 20.79
C GLU A 185 72.19 -11.25 20.87
N GLU A 186 72.07 -12.43 20.23
CA GLU A 186 73.17 -13.40 20.16
C GLU A 186 74.35 -12.89 19.32
N LEU A 187 74.10 -12.25 18.18
CA LEU A 187 75.14 -11.65 17.34
C LEU A 187 75.85 -10.50 18.03
N GLN A 188 75.12 -9.62 18.72
CA GLN A 188 75.68 -8.54 19.53
C GLN A 188 76.58 -9.08 20.65
N LYS A 189 76.17 -10.18 21.30
CA LYS A 189 76.99 -10.84 22.31
C LYS A 189 78.27 -11.44 21.73
N ARG A 190 78.19 -12.07 20.55
CA ARG A 190 79.37 -12.60 19.83
C ARG A 190 80.31 -11.47 19.39
N LEU A 191 79.76 -10.34 18.98
CA LEU A 191 80.50 -9.13 18.62
C LEU A 191 81.24 -8.55 19.84
N ASP A 192 80.58 -8.45 20.98
CA ASP A 192 81.17 -7.98 22.24
C ASP A 192 82.28 -8.91 22.74
N ASP A 193 82.09 -10.23 22.62
CA ASP A 193 83.11 -11.20 22.98
C ASP A 193 84.32 -11.13 22.03
N ALA A 194 84.11 -10.90 20.73
CA ALA A 194 85.19 -10.69 19.76
C ALA A 194 85.94 -9.38 20.01
N ARG A 195 85.23 -8.29 20.36
CA ARG A 195 85.84 -7.01 20.76
C ARG A 195 86.67 -7.16 22.04
N ARG A 196 86.17 -7.88 23.04
CA ARG A 196 86.94 -8.20 24.26
C ARG A 196 88.20 -9.03 23.97
N GLN A 197 88.13 -9.97 23.04
CA GLN A 197 89.30 -10.74 22.60
C GLN A 197 90.34 -9.86 21.89
N LEU A 198 89.88 -8.86 21.12
CA LEU A 198 90.74 -7.86 20.49
C LEU A 198 91.40 -6.96 21.55
N ASP A 199 90.65 -6.49 22.55
CA ASP A 199 91.15 -5.62 23.63
C ASP A 199 92.15 -6.33 24.57
N GLN A 200 92.06 -7.66 24.70
CA GLN A 200 93.01 -8.47 25.49
C GLN A 200 94.37 -8.68 24.80
N LYS A 201 94.51 -8.30 23.51
CA LYS A 201 95.79 -8.35 22.80
C LYS A 201 96.54 -7.01 22.95
N PRO A 202 97.81 -7.00 23.41
CA PRO A 202 98.52 -5.76 23.73
C PRO A 202 98.73 -4.88 22.47
N ALA A 203 98.41 -3.59 22.60
CA ALA A 203 98.73 -2.59 21.59
C ALA A 203 100.26 -2.42 21.47
N TYR A 204 100.79 -2.56 20.25
CA TYR A 204 102.18 -2.20 19.95
C TYR A 204 102.23 -0.68 19.77
N GLU A 205 102.39 0.05 20.87
CA GLU A 205 102.76 1.47 20.80
C GLU A 205 104.25 1.59 20.53
N ASP A 206 104.59 2.44 19.55
CA ASP A 206 105.94 2.85 19.14
C ASP A 206 106.93 2.92 20.31
N ARG A 207 107.98 2.08 20.25
CA ARG A 207 109.22 2.31 20.98
C ARG A 207 110.44 2.06 20.08
N ASP A 208 111.34 3.03 20.21
CA ASP A 208 112.62 3.32 19.54
C ASP A 208 113.41 2.23 18.79
N PRO A 209 114.17 2.62 17.74
CA PRO A 209 114.73 1.74 16.73
C PRO A 209 116.18 1.38 17.03
N ASP A 210 116.44 0.43 17.94
CA ASP A 210 117.73 -0.27 17.96
C ASP A 210 117.64 -1.51 18.84
N HIS A 211 117.08 -2.59 18.29
CA HIS A 211 117.60 -3.94 18.52
C HIS A 211 116.91 -4.96 17.62
N THR A 212 117.73 -5.54 16.73
CA THR A 212 117.41 -6.67 15.88
C THR A 212 117.16 -7.92 16.73
N SER A 213 115.90 -8.29 16.93
CA SER A 213 115.50 -9.63 17.36
C SER A 213 114.36 -10.12 16.47
N MET A 214 114.67 -11.18 15.72
CA MET A 214 113.81 -11.84 14.77
C MET A 214 112.78 -12.74 15.48
N VAL A 215 111.51 -12.55 15.09
CA VAL A 215 110.42 -13.56 14.94
C VAL A 215 109.53 -13.82 16.19
N PRO A 216 108.18 -13.96 16.05
CA PRO A 216 107.46 -14.32 14.82
C PRO A 216 106.33 -13.36 14.37
N PRO A 217 105.91 -13.48 13.08
CA PRO A 217 104.64 -12.98 12.57
C PRO A 217 103.54 -14.08 12.59
N PRO A 218 102.80 -14.26 13.70
CA PRO A 218 101.46 -14.84 13.65
C PRO A 218 100.39 -13.92 14.26
N MET A 219 100.78 -12.99 15.15
CA MET A 219 99.82 -12.19 15.94
C MET A 219 99.19 -11.04 15.16
N ALA A 220 99.89 -10.41 14.21
CA ALA A 220 99.35 -9.33 13.38
C ALA A 220 98.23 -9.84 12.44
N GLY A 221 98.44 -11.00 11.82
CA GLY A 221 97.42 -11.65 10.98
C GLY A 221 96.19 -12.09 11.78
N GLU A 222 96.37 -12.53 13.03
CA GLU A 222 95.24 -12.86 13.90
C GLU A 222 94.46 -11.60 14.36
N VAL A 223 95.12 -10.47 14.59
CA VAL A 223 94.45 -9.20 14.92
C VAL A 223 93.67 -8.67 13.72
N GLU A 224 94.21 -8.77 12.51
CA GLU A 224 93.53 -8.41 11.26
C GLU A 224 92.35 -9.35 10.97
N GLN A 225 92.51 -10.66 11.16
CA GLN A 225 91.40 -11.62 11.09
C GLN A 225 90.27 -11.35 12.09
N LEU A 226 90.60 -10.92 13.32
CA LEU A 226 89.60 -10.55 14.32
C LEU A 226 88.88 -9.25 13.94
N ARG A 227 89.58 -8.26 13.36
CA ARG A 227 88.97 -7.04 12.84
C ARG A 227 88.03 -7.32 11.67
N ASP A 228 88.44 -8.18 10.73
CA ASP A 228 87.59 -8.61 9.61
C ASP A 228 86.37 -9.40 10.10
N LYS A 229 86.54 -10.24 11.13
CA LYS A 229 85.43 -10.97 11.76
C LYS A 229 84.45 -10.04 12.47
N ILE A 230 84.96 -9.02 13.17
CA ILE A 230 84.14 -7.99 13.82
C ILE A 230 83.36 -7.20 12.75
N ALA A 231 84.00 -6.77 11.67
CA ALA A 231 83.33 -6.06 10.58
C ALA A 231 82.19 -6.89 9.96
N ARG A 232 82.44 -8.17 9.66
CA ARG A 232 81.40 -9.07 9.13
C ARG A 232 80.23 -9.27 10.09
N LEU A 233 80.51 -9.43 11.38
CA LEU A 233 79.46 -9.56 12.39
C LEU A 233 78.69 -8.26 12.62
N GLN A 234 79.30 -7.09 12.36
CA GLN A 234 78.61 -5.80 12.38
C GLN A 234 77.69 -5.65 11.18
N ASP A 235 78.19 -5.95 9.97
CA ASP A 235 77.37 -5.90 8.75
C ASP A 235 76.16 -6.84 8.86
N GLU A 236 76.37 -8.07 9.36
CA GLU A 236 75.29 -9.05 9.58
C GLU A 236 74.26 -8.59 10.65
N ALA A 237 74.72 -7.89 11.69
CA ALA A 237 73.83 -7.30 12.70
C ALA A 237 73.05 -6.10 12.16
N ASP A 238 73.68 -5.25 11.33
CA ASP A 238 73.04 -4.08 10.73
C ASP A 238 71.96 -4.49 9.71
N ASP A 239 72.23 -5.54 8.91
CA ASP A 239 71.27 -6.12 7.96
C ASP A 239 70.05 -6.73 8.68
N LEU A 240 70.26 -7.54 9.72
CA LEU A 240 69.17 -8.10 10.52
C LEU A 240 68.39 -7.04 11.29
N GLU A 241 69.03 -5.95 11.72
CA GLU A 241 68.33 -4.83 12.35
C GLU A 241 67.44 -4.08 11.35
N ALA A 242 67.87 -3.95 10.10
CA ALA A 242 67.06 -3.38 9.02
C ALA A 242 65.83 -4.25 8.70
N GLU A 243 66.00 -5.57 8.61
CA GLU A 243 64.88 -6.52 8.41
C GLU A 243 63.89 -6.48 9.58
N ALA A 244 64.38 -6.49 10.82
CA ALA A 244 63.51 -6.42 12.00
C ALA A 244 62.74 -5.08 12.08
N ARG A 245 63.33 -3.98 11.62
CA ARG A 245 62.64 -2.68 11.50
C ARG A 245 61.54 -2.71 10.43
N GLN A 246 61.78 -3.37 9.30
CA GLN A 246 60.78 -3.54 8.25
C GLN A 246 59.60 -4.38 8.72
N SER A 247 59.85 -5.56 9.32
CA SER A 247 58.80 -6.44 9.86
C SER A 247 57.94 -5.73 10.91
N ARG A 248 58.54 -4.90 11.78
CA ARG A 248 57.79 -4.09 12.77
C ARG A 248 56.92 -3.01 12.11
N ALA A 249 57.40 -2.37 11.04
CA ALA A 249 56.62 -1.37 10.31
C ALA A 249 55.41 -1.99 9.59
N GLU A 250 55.55 -3.19 9.04
CA GLU A 250 54.45 -3.96 8.42
C GLU A 250 53.42 -4.41 9.47
N ALA A 251 53.87 -4.91 10.63
CA ALA A 251 52.98 -5.25 11.75
C ALA A 251 52.20 -4.03 12.28
N GLN A 252 52.81 -2.84 12.25
CA GLN A 252 52.16 -1.61 12.67
C GLN A 252 51.07 -1.15 11.68
N LYS A 253 51.32 -1.26 10.36
CA LYS A 253 50.28 -0.98 9.34
C LYS A 253 49.08 -1.91 9.49
N LEU A 254 49.31 -3.21 9.66
CA LEU A 254 48.27 -4.20 9.92
C LEU A 254 47.46 -3.89 11.18
N ASN A 255 48.12 -3.35 12.21
CA ASN A 255 47.45 -2.95 13.44
C ASN A 255 46.55 -1.72 13.25
N ASP A 256 46.97 -0.75 12.46
CA ASP A 256 46.16 0.43 12.15
C ASP A 256 44.93 0.07 11.28
N GLU A 257 45.09 -0.84 10.32
CA GLU A 257 43.98 -1.39 9.53
C GLU A 257 42.97 -2.14 10.42
N LEU A 258 43.45 -2.97 11.36
CA LEU A 258 42.60 -3.66 12.34
C LEU A 258 41.80 -2.70 13.23
N ILE A 259 42.40 -1.58 13.62
CA ILE A 259 41.71 -0.54 14.40
C ILE A 259 40.59 0.07 13.56
N SER A 260 40.85 0.41 12.29
CA SER A 260 39.85 0.99 11.40
C SER A 260 38.64 0.06 11.19
N VAL A 261 38.89 -1.23 10.95
CA VAL A 261 37.84 -2.24 10.74
C VAL A 261 37.03 -2.44 12.02
N ARG A 262 37.69 -2.43 13.19
CA ARG A 262 36.99 -2.54 14.49
C ARG A 262 36.13 -1.31 14.78
N ASP A 263 36.59 -0.11 14.43
CA ASP A 263 35.82 1.12 14.58
C ASP A 263 34.62 1.17 13.63
N GLU A 264 34.78 0.72 12.39
CA GLU A 264 33.65 0.57 11.45
C GLU A 264 32.63 -0.44 11.94
N LYS A 265 33.07 -1.60 12.45
CA LYS A 265 32.18 -2.60 13.06
C LYS A 265 31.37 -2.00 14.21
N ARG A 266 32.02 -1.27 15.13
CA ARG A 266 31.34 -0.62 16.25
C ARG A 266 30.27 0.38 15.79
N ARG A 267 30.57 1.18 14.76
CA ARG A 267 29.60 2.12 14.17
C ARG A 267 28.39 1.42 13.56
N LEU A 268 28.59 0.27 12.92
CA LEU A 268 27.51 -0.52 12.34
C LEU A 268 26.64 -1.18 13.43
N GLU A 269 27.25 -1.68 14.50
CA GLU A 269 26.53 -2.23 15.65
C GLU A 269 25.67 -1.18 16.36
N GLU A 270 26.17 0.04 16.52
CA GLU A 270 25.44 1.17 17.11
C GLU A 270 24.22 1.55 16.24
N LYS A 271 24.41 1.67 14.92
CA LYS A 271 23.30 1.90 13.97
C LYS A 271 22.26 0.79 14.00
N LEU A 272 22.70 -0.46 14.11
CA LEU A 272 21.80 -1.61 14.20
C LEU A 272 20.97 -1.56 15.49
N HIS A 273 21.60 -1.20 16.62
CA HIS A 273 20.90 -1.03 17.89
C HIS A 273 19.82 0.06 17.83
N ASP A 274 20.15 1.22 17.25
CA ASP A 274 19.20 2.32 17.09
C ASP A 274 18.01 1.94 16.21
N THR A 275 18.26 1.25 15.09
CA THR A 275 17.18 0.78 14.20
C THR A 275 16.24 -0.22 14.89
N LEU A 276 16.77 -1.14 15.69
CA LEU A 276 15.97 -2.11 16.45
C LEU A 276 15.14 -1.43 17.55
N GLN A 277 15.70 -0.45 18.25
CA GLN A 277 14.99 0.32 19.28
C GLN A 277 13.89 1.19 18.68
N ASN A 278 14.07 1.70 17.46
CA ASN A 278 13.04 2.45 16.76
C ASN A 278 11.91 1.55 16.24
N GLN A 279 12.22 0.32 15.80
CA GLN A 279 11.19 -0.66 15.42
C GLN A 279 10.28 -1.05 16.59
N SER A 280 10.80 -1.24 17.80
CA SER A 280 9.96 -1.59 18.96
C SER A 280 9.02 -0.45 19.37
N LYS A 281 9.51 0.79 19.37
CA LYS A 281 8.68 1.98 19.64
C LYS A 281 7.59 2.17 18.58
N SER A 282 7.89 1.90 17.31
CA SER A 282 6.90 1.94 16.21
C SER A 282 5.79 0.90 16.41
N SER A 283 6.15 -0.33 16.79
CA SER A 283 5.18 -1.38 17.09
C SER A 283 4.26 -1.03 18.27
N ASP A 284 4.81 -0.43 19.33
CA ASP A 284 4.01 -0.03 20.49
C ASP A 284 3.06 1.14 20.17
N ALA A 285 3.48 2.07 19.31
CA ALA A 285 2.65 3.17 18.83
C ALA A 285 1.51 2.67 17.92
N GLU A 286 1.79 1.72 17.03
CA GLU A 286 0.78 1.07 16.18
C GLU A 286 -0.27 0.30 17.02
N GLY A 287 0.16 -0.37 18.09
CA GLY A 287 -0.74 -1.03 19.04
C GLY A 287 -1.70 -0.06 19.72
N LYS A 288 -1.18 1.06 20.25
CA LYS A 288 -1.99 2.11 20.88
C LYS A 288 -2.94 2.79 19.89
N LEU A 289 -2.49 3.01 18.64
CA LEU A 289 -3.33 3.52 17.55
C LEU A 289 -4.50 2.58 17.28
N GLY A 290 -4.25 1.26 17.21
CA GLY A 290 -5.30 0.25 16.99
C GLY A 290 -6.28 0.11 18.17
N GLU A 291 -5.83 0.35 19.41
CA GLU A 291 -6.73 0.42 20.58
C GLU A 291 -7.58 1.69 20.57
N ALA A 292 -6.99 2.84 20.27
CA ALA A 292 -7.70 4.12 20.15
C ALA A 292 -8.76 4.06 19.03
N GLN A 293 -8.43 3.48 17.87
CA GLN A 293 -9.36 3.29 16.76
C GLN A 293 -10.56 2.40 17.15
N ARG A 294 -10.32 1.30 17.86
CA ARG A 294 -11.40 0.44 18.37
C ARG A 294 -12.27 1.16 19.40
N ARG A 295 -11.68 2.02 20.24
CA ARG A 295 -12.44 2.82 21.20
C ARG A 295 -13.31 3.87 20.50
N ILE A 296 -12.78 4.54 19.46
CA ILE A 296 -13.54 5.49 18.64
C ILE A 296 -14.74 4.80 17.99
N GLN A 297 -14.54 3.64 17.34
CA GLN A 297 -15.64 2.88 16.73
C GLN A 297 -16.72 2.48 17.74
N SER A 298 -16.34 2.11 18.96
CA SER A 298 -17.29 1.80 20.03
C SER A 298 -18.12 3.02 20.43
N LEU A 299 -17.48 4.19 20.57
CA LEU A 299 -18.16 5.43 20.95
C LEU A 299 -19.08 5.94 19.83
N GLU A 300 -18.68 5.78 18.57
CA GLU A 300 -19.51 6.10 17.40
C GLU A 300 -20.79 5.24 17.37
N ALA A 301 -20.68 3.94 17.65
CA ALA A 301 -21.84 3.05 17.74
C ALA A 301 -22.78 3.42 18.91
N GLU A 302 -22.23 3.79 20.07
CA GLU A 302 -23.02 4.28 21.22
C GLU A 302 -23.75 5.59 20.89
N LEU A 303 -23.09 6.51 20.18
CA LEU A 303 -23.68 7.76 19.72
C LEU A 303 -24.82 7.51 18.73
N GLU A 304 -24.64 6.61 17.75
CA GLU A 304 -25.70 6.24 16.80
C GLU A 304 -26.92 5.64 17.50
N ALA A 305 -26.70 4.79 18.52
CA ALA A 305 -27.79 4.23 19.32
C ALA A 305 -28.56 5.31 20.09
N SER A 306 -27.86 6.29 20.67
CA SER A 306 -28.48 7.45 21.34
C SER A 306 -29.30 8.30 20.36
N ILE A 307 -28.78 8.56 19.16
CA ILE A 307 -29.48 9.30 18.11
C ILE A 307 -30.76 8.56 17.69
N ALA A 308 -30.69 7.24 17.48
CA ALA A 308 -31.86 6.44 17.14
C ALA A 308 -32.94 6.52 18.23
N ARG A 309 -32.54 6.45 19.50
CA ARG A 309 -33.45 6.62 20.64
C ARG A 309 -34.11 8.00 20.64
N THR A 310 -33.37 9.07 20.37
CA THR A 310 -33.97 10.42 20.28
C THR A 310 -35.00 10.55 19.16
N GLN A 311 -34.78 9.92 18.00
CA GLN A 311 -35.73 9.95 16.88
C GLN A 311 -37.02 9.19 17.20
N GLU A 312 -36.94 8.07 17.92
CA GLU A 312 -38.12 7.33 18.38
C GLU A 312 -38.98 8.21 19.30
N LEU A 313 -38.34 9.00 20.15
CA LEU A 313 -39.01 9.90 21.09
C LEU A 313 -39.65 11.11 20.42
N GLU A 314 -39.01 11.66 19.41
CA GLU A 314 -39.61 12.68 18.55
C GLU A 314 -40.85 12.16 17.80
N SER A 315 -40.84 10.89 17.37
CA SER A 315 -42.02 10.24 16.76
C SER A 315 -43.18 10.16 17.74
N HIS A 316 -42.93 9.71 18.97
CA HIS A 316 -43.95 9.64 20.02
C HIS A 316 -44.49 11.01 20.42
N LEU A 317 -43.66 12.05 20.43
CA LEU A 317 -44.12 13.43 20.67
C LEU A 317 -45.08 13.91 19.57
N ASN A 318 -44.81 13.61 18.30
CA ASN A 318 -45.70 13.99 17.20
C ASN A 318 -47.03 13.24 17.25
N GLU A 319 -47.04 11.94 17.53
CA GLU A 319 -48.27 11.17 17.70
C GLU A 319 -49.16 11.74 18.83
N ASN A 320 -48.54 12.19 19.92
CA ASN A 320 -49.25 12.84 21.02
C ASN A 320 -49.78 14.23 20.66
N ALA A 321 -49.07 14.98 19.81
CA ALA A 321 -49.54 16.27 19.31
C ALA A 321 -50.82 16.10 18.45
N ASP A 322 -50.84 15.10 17.57
CA ASP A 322 -52.01 14.77 16.75
C ASP A 322 -53.22 14.36 17.63
N ALA A 323 -52.97 13.58 18.70
CA ALA A 323 -53.99 13.20 19.66
C ALA A 323 -54.59 14.41 20.41
N LEU A 324 -53.76 15.40 20.76
CA LEU A 324 -54.20 16.65 21.40
C LEU A 324 -55.12 17.47 20.47
N GLU A 325 -54.79 17.57 19.18
CA GLU A 325 -55.62 18.28 18.21
C GLU A 325 -57.00 17.61 18.05
N MET A 326 -57.03 16.27 17.99
CA MET A 326 -58.28 15.52 17.94
C MET A 326 -59.13 15.75 19.21
N GLN A 327 -58.50 15.82 20.38
CA GLN A 327 -59.19 16.09 21.64
C GLN A 327 -59.80 17.50 21.68
N GLN A 328 -59.10 18.51 21.15
CA GLN A 328 -59.63 19.88 21.07
C GLN A 328 -60.90 19.95 20.22
N LYS A 329 -60.92 19.26 19.07
CA LYS A 329 -62.12 19.17 18.22
C LYS A 329 -63.30 18.49 18.94
N LEU A 330 -63.04 17.37 19.61
CA LEU A 330 -64.08 16.68 20.40
C LEU A 330 -64.65 17.58 21.51
N HIS A 331 -63.80 18.37 22.16
CA HIS A 331 -64.22 19.31 23.20
C HIS A 331 -65.08 20.45 22.63
N GLU A 332 -64.74 20.99 21.46
CA GLU A 332 -65.56 22.00 20.76
C GLU A 332 -66.94 21.45 20.38
N ASP A 333 -67.01 20.21 19.89
CA ASP A 333 -68.26 19.54 19.55
C ASP A 333 -69.15 19.33 20.79
N LEU A 334 -68.56 18.94 21.92
CA LEU A 334 -69.25 18.84 23.21
C LEU A 334 -69.87 20.18 23.63
N LEU A 335 -69.09 21.26 23.57
CA LEU A 335 -69.59 22.61 23.90
C LEU A 335 -70.70 23.07 22.95
N ALA A 336 -70.65 22.69 21.67
CA ALA A 336 -71.72 22.98 20.72
C ALA A 336 -73.01 22.24 21.09
N ARG A 337 -72.92 20.96 21.46
CA ARG A 337 -74.07 20.15 21.88
C ARG A 337 -74.69 20.63 23.19
N ASP A 338 -73.87 21.03 24.16
CA ASP A 338 -74.38 21.60 25.42
C ASP A 338 -75.18 22.90 25.15
N ARG A 339 -74.74 23.76 24.21
CA ARG A 339 -75.53 24.95 23.79
C ARG A 339 -76.85 24.56 23.12
N ASP A 340 -76.86 23.55 22.25
CA ASP A 340 -78.09 23.06 21.63
C ASP A 340 -79.10 22.60 22.70
N ILE A 341 -78.64 21.86 23.71
CA ILE A 341 -79.45 21.42 24.85
C ILE A 341 -80.05 22.63 25.59
N GLU A 342 -79.24 23.64 25.94
CA GLU A 342 -79.72 24.85 26.61
C GLU A 342 -80.81 25.57 25.80
N THR A 343 -80.64 25.67 24.48
CA THR A 343 -81.66 26.29 23.61
C THR A 343 -82.97 25.50 23.62
N LEU A 344 -82.91 24.17 23.53
CA LEU A 344 -84.09 23.31 23.59
C LEU A 344 -84.79 23.38 24.95
N GLU A 345 -84.03 23.40 26.04
CA GLU A 345 -84.59 23.56 27.40
C GLU A 345 -85.34 24.89 27.55
N SER A 346 -84.77 25.98 27.05
CA SER A 346 -85.43 27.29 27.08
C SER A 346 -86.74 27.31 26.29
N GLU A 347 -86.78 26.61 25.15
CA GLU A 347 -87.96 26.52 24.29
C GLU A 347 -89.05 25.63 24.90
N ILE A 348 -88.67 24.52 25.54
CA ILE A 348 -89.58 23.68 26.33
C ILE A 348 -90.21 24.51 27.45
N VAL A 349 -89.43 25.28 28.21
CA VAL A 349 -89.95 26.15 29.28
C VAL A 349 -90.92 27.19 28.73
N ARG A 350 -90.60 27.80 27.59
CA ARG A 350 -91.48 28.76 26.90
C ARG A 350 -92.82 28.13 26.55
N LEU A 351 -92.81 26.98 25.88
CA LEU A 351 -94.04 26.27 25.48
C LEU A 351 -94.83 25.75 26.70
N GLN A 352 -94.16 25.33 27.76
CA GLN A 352 -94.81 24.97 29.02
C GLN A 352 -95.52 26.17 29.67
N SER A 353 -94.99 27.38 29.52
CA SER A 353 -95.68 28.60 29.97
C SER A 353 -96.89 28.93 29.09
N GLU A 354 -96.75 28.83 27.77
CA GLU A 354 -97.83 29.07 26.80
C GLU A 354 -98.96 28.05 26.95
N THR A 355 -98.64 26.77 27.20
CA THR A 355 -99.66 25.75 27.49
C THR A 355 -100.38 26.02 28.80
N LYS A 356 -99.72 26.59 29.82
CA LYS A 356 -100.38 27.00 31.08
C LYS A 356 -101.34 28.16 30.84
N THR A 357 -100.97 29.16 30.05
CA THR A 357 -101.85 30.29 29.71
C THR A 357 -103.04 29.82 28.87
N LEU A 358 -102.81 29.04 27.81
CA LEU A 358 -103.87 28.46 26.97
C LEU A 358 -104.83 27.58 27.79
N ASN A 359 -104.33 26.82 28.76
CA ASN A 359 -105.18 26.05 29.68
C ASN A 359 -106.06 26.98 30.53
N ALA A 360 -105.53 28.09 31.03
CA ALA A 360 -106.30 29.06 31.81
C ALA A 360 -107.39 29.74 30.97
N GLU A 361 -107.03 30.20 29.77
CA GLU A 361 -107.97 30.76 28.79
C GLU A 361 -109.06 29.76 28.40
N LEU A 362 -108.69 28.49 28.18
CA LEU A 362 -109.65 27.43 27.87
C LEU A 362 -110.57 27.10 29.05
N GLN A 363 -110.11 27.22 30.30
CA GLN A 363 -110.96 27.07 31.48
C GLN A 363 -111.92 28.27 31.62
N GLU A 364 -111.45 29.49 31.35
CA GLU A 364 -112.28 30.71 31.36
C GLU A 364 -113.32 30.71 30.24
N ALA A 365 -112.94 30.31 29.03
CA ALA A 365 -113.87 30.14 27.90
C ALA A 365 -114.95 29.09 28.21
N ARG A 366 -114.61 28.02 28.94
CA ARG A 366 -115.58 27.00 29.38
C ARG A 366 -116.56 27.51 30.44
N THR A 367 -116.15 28.42 31.32
CA THR A 367 -117.02 28.95 32.38
C THR A 367 -117.90 30.12 31.90
N THR A 368 -117.41 30.90 30.93
CA THR A 368 -118.13 32.04 30.33
C THR A 368 -119.07 31.61 29.20
N SER A 369 -118.74 30.56 28.45
CA SER A 369 -119.56 29.99 27.38
C SER A 369 -120.62 29.03 27.92
N ALA A 370 -121.78 29.56 28.32
CA ALA A 370 -122.91 28.71 28.69
C ALA A 370 -123.82 28.34 27.50
N THR A 371 -123.86 29.12 26.40
CA THR A 371 -124.75 28.85 25.25
C THR A 371 -124.35 29.63 23.98
N GLY A 372 -123.76 28.96 22.97
CA GLY A 372 -123.58 29.51 21.61
C GLY A 372 -122.57 28.73 20.73
N GLN A 373 -122.84 28.61 19.42
CA GLN A 373 -121.99 27.88 18.45
C GLN A 373 -120.56 28.47 18.35
N GLN A 374 -120.44 29.80 18.39
CA GLN A 374 -119.15 30.49 18.31
C GLN A 374 -118.21 30.13 19.46
N ALA A 375 -118.75 29.94 20.66
CA ALA A 375 -117.94 29.63 21.82
C ALA A 375 -117.56 28.13 21.91
N ILE A 376 -118.28 27.25 21.20
CA ILE A 376 -117.84 25.87 20.91
C ILE A 376 -116.66 25.89 19.93
N GLU A 377 -116.74 26.72 18.88
CA GLU A 377 -115.66 26.86 17.89
C GLU A 377 -114.37 27.44 18.51
N GLU A 378 -114.49 28.44 19.39
CA GLU A 378 -113.36 29.02 20.15
C GLU A 378 -112.72 28.01 21.12
N THR A 379 -113.54 27.26 21.87
CA THR A 379 -113.02 26.21 22.77
C THR A 379 -112.38 25.05 22.03
N ASP A 380 -112.88 24.68 20.84
CA ASP A 380 -112.25 23.68 19.97
C ASP A 380 -110.95 24.19 19.32
N ALA A 381 -110.87 25.47 18.98
CA ALA A 381 -109.65 26.09 18.46
C ALA A 381 -108.54 26.08 19.52
N LEU A 382 -108.84 26.50 20.76
CA LEU A 382 -107.92 26.46 21.89
C LEU A 382 -107.46 25.03 22.20
N ARG A 383 -108.35 24.02 22.13
CA ARG A 383 -107.96 22.61 22.30
C ARG A 383 -106.97 22.14 21.24
N ARG A 384 -107.21 22.46 19.97
CA ARG A 384 -106.29 22.10 18.87
C ARG A 384 -104.92 22.74 19.06
N GLU A 385 -104.89 23.99 19.50
CA GLU A 385 -103.64 24.70 19.81
C GLU A 385 -102.88 24.06 20.98
N LEU A 386 -103.59 23.70 22.04
CA LEU A 386 -103.03 23.03 23.20
C LEU A 386 -102.48 21.65 22.86
N ASP A 387 -103.19 20.89 22.01
CA ASP A 387 -102.72 19.61 21.49
C ASP A 387 -101.50 19.77 20.57
N ARG A 388 -101.41 20.85 19.79
CA ARG A 388 -100.19 21.17 19.01
C ARG A 388 -99.01 21.45 19.93
N HIS A 389 -99.16 22.31 20.94
CA HIS A 389 -98.06 22.65 21.85
C HIS A 389 -97.61 21.45 22.68
N ARG A 390 -98.53 20.58 23.13
CA ARG A 390 -98.20 19.32 23.81
C ARG A 390 -97.34 18.40 22.95
N ARG A 391 -97.70 18.22 21.67
CA ARG A 391 -96.90 17.41 20.73
C ARG A 391 -95.51 17.99 20.52
N LEU A 392 -95.41 19.32 20.39
CA LEU A 392 -94.13 20.00 20.20
C LEU A 392 -93.22 19.88 21.44
N ILE A 393 -93.80 19.98 22.64
CA ILE A 393 -93.09 19.72 23.90
C ILE A 393 -92.61 18.27 23.96
N GLU A 394 -93.45 17.30 23.64
CA GLU A 394 -93.05 15.88 23.62
C GLU A 394 -91.90 15.62 22.61
N GLU A 395 -91.93 16.27 21.45
CA GLU A 395 -90.87 16.18 20.44
C GLU A 395 -89.56 16.81 20.93
N PHE A 396 -89.61 18.00 21.53
CA PHE A 396 -88.43 18.66 22.10
C PHE A 396 -87.88 17.92 23.31
N GLU A 397 -88.73 17.40 24.20
CA GLU A 397 -88.30 16.56 25.33
C GLU A 397 -87.63 15.27 24.84
N ARG A 398 -88.13 14.66 23.77
CA ARG A 398 -87.48 13.51 23.16
C ARG A 398 -86.12 13.89 22.57
N ARG A 399 -86.05 14.98 21.79
CA ARG A 399 -84.81 15.44 21.19
C ARG A 399 -83.77 15.82 22.24
N ASN A 400 -84.19 16.45 23.33
CA ASN A 400 -83.33 16.81 24.45
C ASN A 400 -82.80 15.55 25.17
N ARG A 401 -83.65 14.54 25.42
CA ARG A 401 -83.18 13.25 25.95
C ARG A 401 -82.15 12.58 25.05
N ASP A 402 -82.39 12.56 23.74
CA ASP A 402 -81.45 11.96 22.78
C ASP A 402 -80.10 12.71 22.80
N LEU A 403 -80.12 14.05 22.80
CA LEU A 403 -78.89 14.87 22.89
C LEU A 403 -78.17 14.72 24.23
N GLN A 404 -78.89 14.56 25.34
CA GLN A 404 -78.28 14.31 26.65
C GLN A 404 -77.52 12.98 26.67
N VAL A 405 -78.06 11.93 26.04
CA VAL A 405 -77.36 10.65 25.87
C VAL A 405 -76.10 10.82 25.02
N ASP A 406 -76.21 11.51 23.88
CA ASP A 406 -75.05 11.79 23.01
C ASP A 406 -73.94 12.55 23.77
N VAL A 407 -74.31 13.55 24.58
CA VAL A 407 -73.36 14.31 25.41
C VAL A 407 -72.73 13.43 26.48
N ASP A 408 -73.48 12.55 27.13
CA ASP A 408 -72.93 11.64 28.15
C ASP A 408 -71.95 10.63 27.55
N ASP A 409 -72.25 10.11 26.35
CA ASP A 409 -71.35 9.22 25.59
C ASP A 409 -70.07 9.96 25.18
N LEU A 410 -70.20 11.19 24.65
CA LEU A 410 -69.06 12.02 24.29
C LEU A 410 -68.21 12.40 25.53
N ARG A 411 -68.85 12.67 26.68
CA ARG A 411 -68.14 12.93 27.95
C ARG A 411 -67.41 11.68 28.44
N ALA A 412 -67.97 10.49 28.24
CA ALA A 412 -67.31 9.24 28.57
C ALA A 412 -66.07 9.01 27.69
N ALA A 413 -66.20 9.21 26.38
CA ALA A 413 -65.07 9.15 25.44
C ALA A 413 -63.98 10.18 25.79
N HIS A 414 -64.37 11.43 26.06
CA HIS A 414 -63.42 12.48 26.45
C HIS A 414 -62.71 12.15 27.77
N ARG A 415 -63.36 11.50 28.75
CA ARG A 415 -62.69 11.07 29.98
C ARG A 415 -61.64 10.00 29.71
N ASP A 416 -61.97 9.00 28.90
CA ASP A 416 -61.04 7.92 28.52
C ASP A 416 -59.81 8.48 27.77
N ASP A 417 -60.04 9.41 26.84
CA ASP A 417 -58.96 10.06 26.12
C ASP A 417 -58.09 10.95 27.02
N LEU A 418 -58.70 11.65 27.98
CA LEU A 418 -57.95 12.46 28.95
C LEU A 418 -57.07 11.60 29.87
N GLU A 419 -57.51 10.39 30.20
CA GLU A 419 -56.70 9.41 30.92
C GLU A 419 -55.53 8.92 30.06
N LYS A 420 -55.77 8.60 28.78
CA LYS A 420 -54.69 8.24 27.83
C LYS A 420 -53.67 9.36 27.65
N ILE A 421 -54.11 10.61 27.53
CA ILE A 421 -53.23 11.78 27.42
C ILE A 421 -52.40 11.96 28.70
N THR A 422 -53.01 11.74 29.87
CA THR A 422 -52.28 11.82 31.13
C THR A 422 -51.19 10.74 31.20
N GLN A 423 -51.51 9.51 30.77
CA GLN A 423 -50.53 8.43 30.65
C GLN A 423 -49.44 8.75 29.61
N ALA A 424 -49.80 9.31 28.45
CA ALA A 424 -48.85 9.74 27.44
C ALA A 424 -47.92 10.85 27.93
N ASN A 425 -48.44 11.85 28.65
CA ASN A 425 -47.65 12.95 29.20
C ASN A 425 -46.68 12.48 30.30
N THR A 426 -47.11 11.56 31.16
CA THR A 426 -46.19 10.93 32.13
C THR A 426 -45.11 10.12 31.43
N ARG A 427 -45.45 9.42 30.35
CA ARG A 427 -44.48 8.73 29.50
C ARG A 427 -43.50 9.72 28.84
N ILE A 428 -43.99 10.81 28.26
CA ILE A 428 -43.17 11.88 27.69
C ILE A 428 -42.19 12.41 28.73
N ALA A 429 -42.65 12.74 29.94
CA ALA A 429 -41.77 13.25 31.00
C ALA A 429 -40.64 12.26 31.35
N THR A 430 -40.96 10.96 31.44
CA THR A 430 -39.92 9.94 31.65
C THR A 430 -38.94 9.83 30.48
N LEU A 431 -39.44 9.94 29.25
CA LEU A 431 -38.63 9.85 28.05
C LEU A 431 -37.76 11.10 27.85
N GLU A 432 -38.25 12.28 28.22
CA GLU A 432 -37.48 13.54 28.22
C GLU A 432 -36.31 13.45 29.21
N GLU A 433 -36.53 12.90 30.40
CA GLU A 433 -35.46 12.63 31.37
C GLU A 433 -34.42 11.64 30.81
N GLU A 434 -34.88 10.57 30.17
CA GLU A 434 -33.99 9.61 29.49
C GLU A 434 -33.18 10.25 28.35
N VAL A 435 -33.78 11.13 27.54
CA VAL A 435 -33.09 11.88 26.48
C VAL A 435 -32.05 12.82 27.07
N GLN A 436 -32.40 13.53 28.14
CA GLN A 436 -31.50 14.46 28.77
C GLN A 436 -30.27 13.73 29.34
N ASN A 437 -30.48 12.58 29.96
CA ASN A 437 -29.39 11.72 30.44
C ASN A 437 -28.54 11.18 29.28
N ALA A 438 -29.17 10.66 28.22
CA ALA A 438 -28.45 10.14 27.05
C ALA A 438 -27.66 11.23 26.29
N ARG A 439 -28.15 12.47 26.27
CA ARG A 439 -27.43 13.63 25.71
C ARG A 439 -26.23 14.00 26.56
N ALA A 440 -26.38 14.01 27.88
CA ALA A 440 -25.25 14.25 28.80
C ALA A 440 -24.16 13.19 28.63
N GLU A 441 -24.53 11.91 28.51
CA GLU A 441 -23.61 10.81 28.20
C GLU A 441 -22.92 11.04 26.85
N ALA A 442 -23.68 11.36 25.79
CA ALA A 442 -23.12 11.65 24.46
C ALA A 442 -22.11 12.81 24.48
N ASP A 443 -22.38 13.88 25.24
CA ASP A 443 -21.45 15.01 25.38
C ASP A 443 -20.15 14.58 26.08
N THR A 444 -20.22 13.73 27.11
CA THR A 444 -19.02 13.19 27.78
C THR A 444 -18.22 12.25 26.88
N HIS A 445 -18.89 11.45 26.05
CA HIS A 445 -18.24 10.60 25.07
C HIS A 445 -17.59 11.42 23.97
N LYS A 446 -18.24 12.51 23.53
CA LYS A 446 -17.70 13.43 22.53
C LYS A 446 -16.44 14.14 23.04
N SER A 447 -16.45 14.66 24.26
CA SER A 447 -15.24 15.29 24.84
C SER A 447 -14.10 14.29 24.96
N SER A 448 -14.39 13.05 25.38
CA SER A 448 -13.40 11.97 25.45
C SER A 448 -12.82 11.61 24.07
N ALA A 449 -13.66 11.60 23.03
CA ALA A 449 -13.23 11.35 21.66
C ALA A 449 -12.36 12.50 21.11
N GLU A 450 -12.69 13.75 21.43
CA GLU A 450 -11.88 14.92 21.06
C GLU A 450 -10.50 14.90 21.75
N GLU A 451 -10.44 14.53 23.03
CA GLU A 451 -9.16 14.34 23.76
C GLU A 451 -8.29 13.22 23.15
N LEU A 452 -8.90 12.07 22.82
CA LEU A 452 -8.20 10.97 22.16
C LEU A 452 -7.71 11.36 20.77
N LYS A 453 -8.51 12.12 20.02
CA LYS A 453 -8.14 12.60 18.69
C LYS A 453 -6.99 13.62 18.75
N ALA A 454 -7.01 14.53 19.73
CA ALA A 454 -5.91 15.44 19.97
C ALA A 454 -4.61 14.69 20.34
N SER A 455 -4.72 13.67 21.19
CA SER A 455 -3.60 12.79 21.54
C SER A 455 -3.06 12.03 20.31
N LEU A 456 -3.95 11.65 19.38
CA LEU A 456 -3.58 11.02 18.12
C LEU A 456 -2.82 11.96 17.19
N GLU A 457 -3.31 13.19 17.04
CA GLU A 457 -2.66 14.23 16.24
C GLU A 457 -1.29 14.59 16.81
N GLU A 458 -1.15 14.65 18.14
CA GLU A 458 0.13 14.87 18.81
C GLU A 458 1.13 13.74 18.47
N LEU A 459 0.72 12.48 18.61
CA LEU A 459 1.54 11.31 18.25
C LEU A 459 1.87 11.22 16.76
N GLN A 460 0.99 11.70 15.88
CA GLN A 460 1.26 11.79 14.44
C GLN A 460 2.17 12.96 14.08
N SER A 461 2.10 14.06 14.85
CA SER A 461 2.95 15.25 14.68
C SER A 461 4.36 15.07 15.25
N ASP A 462 4.55 14.08 16.13
CA ASP A 462 5.85 13.65 16.61
C ASP A 462 6.61 13.07 15.41
N GLY A 463 7.36 13.95 14.71
CA GLY A 463 7.96 13.73 13.39
C GLY A 463 8.84 12.49 13.21
N SER A 464 9.07 11.74 14.29
CA SER A 464 9.64 10.39 14.31
C SER A 464 8.96 9.44 13.31
N VAL A 465 7.63 9.43 13.20
CA VAL A 465 6.95 8.48 12.28
C VAL A 465 7.16 8.85 10.81
N ASP A 466 7.10 10.14 10.48
CA ASP A 466 7.33 10.63 9.12
C ASP A 466 8.80 10.55 8.71
N ASP A 467 9.72 10.77 9.65
CA ASP A 467 11.16 10.64 9.42
C ASP A 467 11.58 9.18 9.23
N LEU A 468 11.01 8.25 10.01
CA LEU A 468 11.21 6.80 9.81
C LEU A 468 10.63 6.33 8.46
N ARG A 469 9.47 6.85 8.04
CA ARG A 469 8.90 6.56 6.71
C ARG A 469 9.81 7.05 5.58
N ARG A 470 10.35 8.27 5.68
CA ARG A 470 11.32 8.81 4.70
C ARG A 470 12.62 7.99 4.66
N GLU A 471 13.11 7.53 5.80
CA GLU A 471 14.32 6.71 5.88
C GLU A 471 14.11 5.32 5.25
N ILE A 472 12.98 4.68 5.52
CA ILE A 472 12.61 3.39 4.91
C ILE A 472 12.50 3.53 3.38
N GLU A 473 11.90 4.61 2.89
CA GLU A 473 11.78 4.86 1.45
C GLU A 473 13.16 5.10 0.80
N GLY A 474 14.03 5.84 1.48
CA GLY A 474 15.42 6.04 1.06
C GLY A 474 16.27 4.76 1.05
N LEU A 475 15.98 3.79 1.92
CA LEU A 475 16.62 2.47 1.93
C LEU A 475 16.09 1.58 0.80
N ARG A 476 14.78 1.60 0.53
CA ARG A 476 14.17 0.87 -0.60
C ARG A 476 14.71 1.33 -1.94
N GLN A 477 14.89 2.64 -2.11
CA GLN A 477 15.44 3.22 -3.35
C GLN A 477 16.90 2.83 -3.55
N ARG A 478 17.71 2.80 -2.48
CA ARG A 478 19.09 2.27 -2.51
C ARG A 478 19.15 0.79 -2.87
N LEU A 479 18.30 -0.04 -2.25
CA LEU A 479 18.22 -1.47 -2.56
C LEU A 479 17.81 -1.72 -4.02
N ARG A 480 16.96 -0.88 -4.59
CA ARG A 480 16.56 -0.96 -6.00
C ARG A 480 17.72 -0.64 -6.94
N LEU A 481 18.46 0.44 -6.66
CA LEU A 481 19.65 0.82 -7.44
C LEU A 481 20.74 -0.25 -7.34
N GLU A 482 20.90 -0.86 -6.18
CA GLU A 482 21.85 -1.96 -5.96
C GLU A 482 21.45 -3.21 -6.75
N LYS A 483 20.14 -3.55 -6.78
CA LYS A 483 19.61 -4.64 -7.63
C LYS A 483 19.74 -4.39 -9.14
N GLU A 484 19.66 -3.14 -9.58
CA GLU A 484 19.88 -2.78 -10.99
C GLU A 484 21.37 -2.86 -11.35
N ARG A 485 22.25 -2.47 -10.42
CA ARG A 485 23.70 -2.57 -10.58
C ARG A 485 24.20 -4.02 -10.61
N THR A 486 23.67 -4.89 -9.75
CA THR A 486 24.02 -6.33 -9.78
C THR A 486 23.60 -6.99 -11.08
N ARG A 487 22.44 -6.63 -11.65
CA ARG A 487 22.01 -7.12 -12.98
C ARG A 487 22.96 -6.67 -14.09
N HIS A 488 23.50 -5.45 -14.00
CA HIS A 488 24.45 -4.93 -14.97
C HIS A 488 25.80 -5.65 -14.88
N ASP A 489 26.28 -5.92 -13.67
CA ASP A 489 27.55 -6.64 -13.43
C ASP A 489 27.44 -8.13 -13.84
N GLU A 490 26.28 -8.77 -13.64
CA GLU A 490 25.98 -10.13 -14.13
C GLU A 490 26.01 -10.21 -15.66
N GLN A 491 25.47 -9.19 -16.34
CA GLN A 491 25.48 -9.10 -17.80
C GLN A 491 26.92 -8.97 -18.34
N LEU A 492 27.74 -8.11 -17.72
CA LEU A 492 29.15 -7.92 -18.08
C LEU A 492 30.00 -9.19 -17.87
N ALA A 493 29.73 -9.96 -16.81
CA ALA A 493 30.42 -11.22 -16.55
C ALA A 493 30.04 -12.32 -17.56
N ALA A 494 28.77 -12.37 -17.98
CA ALA A 494 28.32 -13.27 -19.03
C ALA A 494 29.00 -12.96 -20.38
N ASP A 495 29.08 -11.68 -20.74
CA ASP A 495 29.76 -11.22 -21.95
C ASP A 495 31.28 -11.55 -21.90
N HIS A 496 31.92 -11.38 -20.75
CA HIS A 496 33.35 -11.73 -20.57
C HIS A 496 33.62 -13.23 -20.73
N ASN A 497 32.75 -14.09 -20.18
CA ASN A 497 32.89 -15.54 -20.30
C ASN A 497 32.62 -16.03 -21.73
N ALA A 498 31.64 -15.43 -22.43
CA ALA A 498 31.40 -15.71 -23.84
C ALA A 498 32.62 -15.34 -24.70
N LEU A 499 33.23 -14.19 -24.43
CA LEU A 499 34.45 -13.74 -25.12
C LEU A 499 35.64 -14.67 -24.85
N LYS A 500 35.78 -15.16 -23.61
CA LYS A 500 36.81 -16.13 -23.23
C LYS A 500 36.63 -17.49 -23.91
N ALA A 501 35.39 -17.95 -24.05
CA ALA A 501 35.08 -19.18 -24.78
C ALA A 501 35.40 -19.04 -26.28
N GLN A 502 35.05 -17.90 -26.90
CA GLN A 502 35.44 -17.61 -28.28
C GLN A 502 36.96 -17.56 -28.45
N PHE A 503 37.69 -16.99 -27.49
CA PHE A 503 39.15 -16.97 -27.51
C PHE A 503 39.75 -18.38 -27.43
N SER A 504 39.21 -19.24 -26.56
CA SER A 504 39.59 -20.65 -26.44
C SER A 504 39.33 -21.43 -27.74
N GLU A 505 38.22 -21.18 -28.41
CA GLU A 505 37.87 -21.86 -29.67
C GLU A 505 38.81 -21.44 -30.80
N VAL A 506 39.11 -20.14 -30.89
CA VAL A 506 40.11 -19.61 -31.84
C VAL A 506 41.49 -20.19 -31.55
N GLN A 507 41.87 -20.34 -30.27
CA GLN A 507 43.14 -20.92 -29.87
C GLN A 507 43.24 -22.41 -30.22
N SER A 508 42.18 -23.19 -29.99
CA SER A 508 42.11 -24.60 -30.42
C SER A 508 42.24 -24.74 -31.93
N ARG A 509 41.61 -23.83 -32.69
CA ARG A 509 41.68 -23.84 -34.15
C ARG A 509 43.06 -23.42 -34.66
N TYR A 510 43.73 -22.54 -33.93
CA TYR A 510 45.13 -22.19 -34.17
C TYR A 510 46.04 -23.40 -33.92
N ASP A 511 45.86 -24.13 -32.82
CA ASP A 511 46.64 -25.32 -32.49
C ASP A 511 46.41 -26.47 -33.49
N GLU A 512 45.16 -26.67 -33.95
CA GLU A 512 44.84 -27.61 -35.04
C GLU A 512 45.57 -27.23 -36.33
N LEU A 513 45.50 -25.95 -36.74
CA LEU A 513 46.21 -25.45 -37.92
C LEU A 513 47.72 -25.57 -37.78
N LEU A 514 48.26 -25.41 -36.57
CA LEU A 514 49.68 -25.60 -36.28
C LEU A 514 50.07 -27.08 -36.43
N GLY A 515 49.24 -28.00 -35.94
CA GLY A 515 49.42 -29.44 -36.12
C GLY A 515 49.33 -29.87 -37.59
N GLU A 516 48.38 -29.33 -38.35
CA GLU A 516 48.29 -29.53 -39.79
C GLU A 516 49.55 -29.01 -40.51
N PHE A 517 50.08 -27.86 -40.08
CA PHE A 517 51.30 -27.28 -40.62
C PHE A 517 52.55 -28.11 -40.29
N GLU A 518 52.64 -28.68 -39.08
CA GLU A 518 53.73 -29.58 -38.69
C GLU A 518 53.69 -30.91 -39.46
N VAL A 519 52.50 -31.49 -39.67
CA VAL A 519 52.32 -32.68 -40.52
C VAL A 519 52.68 -32.39 -41.98
N LEU A 520 52.31 -31.21 -42.50
CA LEU A 520 52.73 -30.75 -43.82
C LEU A 520 54.26 -30.57 -43.91
N LYS A 521 54.88 -30.00 -42.87
CA LYS A 521 56.34 -29.82 -42.76
C LYS A 521 57.08 -31.16 -42.67
N GLU A 522 56.50 -32.17 -42.01
CA GLU A 522 57.07 -33.51 -41.90
C GLU A 522 56.88 -34.34 -43.19
N SER A 523 55.81 -34.08 -43.96
CA SER A 523 55.63 -34.62 -45.32
C SER A 523 56.61 -34.02 -46.34
N LEU A 524 57.13 -32.83 -46.04
CA LEU A 524 58.19 -32.12 -46.78
C LEU A 524 59.56 -32.42 -46.14
N GLY A 525 59.98 -33.68 -46.17
CA GLY A 525 61.31 -34.09 -45.73
C GLY A 525 62.43 -33.52 -46.60
N SER A 526 63.48 -33.04 -45.93
CA SER A 526 64.84 -32.65 -46.42
C SER A 526 65.01 -31.31 -47.14
N GLU A 527 65.94 -30.51 -46.61
CA GLU A 527 66.42 -29.22 -47.14
C GLU A 527 66.66 -29.24 -48.66
N PRO A 528 66.22 -28.20 -49.40
CA PRO A 528 66.92 -27.77 -50.58
C PRO A 528 67.95 -26.70 -50.19
N SER A 529 69.21 -27.12 -50.34
CA SER A 529 70.34 -26.27 -50.68
C SER A 529 69.94 -25.08 -51.57
N ALA A 530 70.54 -23.93 -51.28
CA ALA A 530 70.46 -22.70 -52.05
C ALA A 530 70.37 -22.93 -53.58
N ALA A 531 69.15 -22.82 -54.11
CA ALA A 531 68.89 -22.69 -55.53
C ALA A 531 67.60 -21.87 -55.70
N GLN A 532 67.69 -20.81 -56.51
CA GLN A 532 66.56 -20.00 -56.95
C GLN A 532 65.37 -20.88 -57.37
N VAL A 533 64.21 -20.64 -56.75
CA VAL A 533 62.93 -21.20 -57.20
C VAL A 533 62.17 -20.10 -57.92
N ASP A 534 62.44 -19.99 -59.22
CA ASP A 534 61.45 -19.51 -60.17
C ASP A 534 60.32 -20.55 -60.23
N GLY A 535 59.08 -20.10 -60.03
CA GLY A 535 57.88 -20.89 -60.29
C GLY A 535 57.16 -21.42 -59.05
N VAL A 536 56.70 -20.54 -58.16
CA VAL A 536 55.58 -20.87 -57.25
C VAL A 536 54.33 -21.07 -58.14
N PRO A 537 53.59 -22.18 -58.03
CA PRO A 537 52.32 -22.35 -58.74
C PRO A 537 51.40 -21.17 -58.42
N ALA A 538 50.84 -20.50 -59.43
CA ALA A 538 50.05 -19.27 -59.27
C ALA A 538 48.91 -19.39 -58.24
N GLU A 539 48.38 -20.61 -58.05
CA GLU A 539 47.37 -20.92 -57.04
C GLU A 539 47.91 -20.82 -55.61
N LEU A 540 49.13 -21.32 -55.36
CA LEU A 540 49.77 -21.27 -54.05
C LEU A 540 50.20 -19.84 -53.68
N GLN A 541 50.64 -19.08 -54.68
CA GLN A 541 50.97 -17.66 -54.54
C GLN A 541 49.72 -16.83 -54.19
N ARG A 542 48.57 -17.11 -54.81
CA ARG A 542 47.28 -16.51 -54.44
C ARG A 542 46.84 -16.87 -53.02
N GLN A 543 46.94 -18.15 -52.63
CA GLN A 543 46.57 -18.58 -51.27
C GLN A 543 47.46 -17.95 -50.19
N LEU A 544 48.75 -17.76 -50.49
CA LEU A 544 49.67 -17.07 -49.58
C LEU A 544 49.35 -15.57 -49.48
N LEU A 545 49.05 -14.90 -50.60
CA LEU A 545 48.63 -13.50 -50.59
C LEU A 545 47.31 -13.29 -49.82
N ASP A 546 46.31 -14.17 -50.01
CA ASP A 546 45.02 -14.09 -49.29
C ASP A 546 45.17 -14.34 -47.77
N ARG A 547 46.11 -15.21 -47.38
CA ARG A 547 46.49 -15.40 -45.97
C ARG A 547 47.21 -14.19 -45.39
N ILE A 548 48.11 -13.55 -46.16
CA ILE A 548 48.79 -12.33 -45.73
C ILE A 548 47.78 -11.18 -45.57
N ASP A 549 46.82 -11.03 -46.48
CA ASP A 549 45.72 -10.05 -46.37
C ASP A 549 44.83 -10.30 -45.15
N SER A 550 44.57 -11.58 -44.84
CA SER A 550 43.84 -11.96 -43.63
C SER A 550 44.60 -11.59 -42.35
N LEU A 551 45.93 -11.77 -42.34
CA LEU A 551 46.79 -11.37 -41.23
C LEU A 551 46.85 -9.85 -41.07
N GLU A 552 46.89 -9.08 -42.17
CA GLU A 552 46.81 -7.62 -42.11
C GLU A 552 45.50 -7.14 -41.48
N ARG A 553 44.36 -7.74 -41.81
CA ARG A 553 43.06 -7.41 -41.19
C ARG A 553 43.05 -7.68 -39.68
N ILE A 554 43.70 -8.74 -39.22
CA ILE A 554 43.83 -9.07 -37.80
C ILE A 554 44.71 -8.04 -37.08
N VAL A 555 45.85 -7.66 -37.68
CA VAL A 555 46.72 -6.62 -37.15
C VAL A 555 45.99 -5.27 -37.06
N ASP A 556 45.21 -4.92 -38.09
CA ASP A 556 44.37 -3.72 -38.11
C ASP A 556 43.25 -3.74 -37.06
N ALA A 557 42.68 -4.92 -36.77
CA ALA A 557 41.68 -5.09 -35.73
C ALA A 557 42.30 -4.89 -34.35
N ILE A 558 43.49 -5.47 -34.10
CA ILE A 558 44.24 -5.33 -32.84
C ILE A 558 44.62 -3.86 -32.60
N GLU A 559 45.11 -3.14 -33.61
CA GLU A 559 45.43 -1.70 -33.50
C GLU A 559 44.20 -0.83 -33.20
N ARG A 560 43.00 -1.26 -33.63
CA ARG A 560 41.73 -0.54 -33.39
C ARG A 560 41.03 -0.96 -32.10
N THR A 561 41.47 -2.00 -31.40
CA THR A 561 40.86 -2.40 -30.12
C THR A 561 41.15 -1.37 -29.04
N ASN A 562 40.11 -0.99 -28.29
CA ASN A 562 40.25 -0.05 -27.18
C ASN A 562 40.87 -0.77 -25.96
N LEU A 563 42.12 -0.43 -25.64
CA LEU A 563 42.91 -1.08 -24.58
C LEU A 563 42.65 -0.51 -23.18
N ASP A 564 41.64 0.35 -23.01
CA ASP A 564 41.35 1.00 -21.74
C ASP A 564 40.91 0.06 -20.62
N ALA A 565 40.35 -1.11 -20.97
CA ALA A 565 39.93 -2.14 -20.02
C ALA A 565 41.08 -3.02 -19.49
N LEU A 566 42.30 -2.92 -20.03
CA LEU A 566 43.47 -3.68 -19.60
C LEU A 566 44.27 -2.97 -18.51
N SER A 567 44.85 -3.77 -17.60
CA SER A 567 45.75 -3.29 -16.54
C SER A 567 46.91 -2.49 -17.14
N THR A 568 47.41 -1.48 -16.43
CA THR A 568 48.48 -0.59 -16.91
C THR A 568 49.73 -1.38 -17.34
N VAL A 569 50.03 -2.49 -16.64
CA VAL A 569 51.19 -3.34 -16.94
C VAL A 569 50.99 -4.14 -18.23
N ASP A 570 49.81 -4.73 -18.42
CA ASP A 570 49.52 -5.54 -19.61
C ASP A 570 49.37 -4.67 -20.86
N ARG A 571 48.80 -3.47 -20.71
CA ARG A 571 48.73 -2.45 -21.76
C ARG A 571 50.11 -2.05 -22.26
N VAL A 572 51.05 -1.79 -21.35
CA VAL A 572 52.43 -1.42 -21.69
C VAL A 572 53.18 -2.58 -22.35
N ARG A 573 52.99 -3.82 -21.88
CA ARG A 573 53.60 -5.01 -22.52
C ARG A 573 53.11 -5.24 -23.95
N LEU A 574 51.79 -5.16 -24.18
CA LEU A 574 51.19 -5.31 -25.51
C LEU A 574 51.63 -4.18 -26.46
N GLN A 575 51.63 -2.93 -25.99
CA GLN A 575 52.10 -1.79 -26.79
C GLN A 575 53.58 -1.89 -27.15
N SER A 576 54.43 -2.35 -26.23
CA SER A 576 55.85 -2.58 -26.51
C SER A 576 56.07 -3.72 -27.52
N ALA A 577 55.33 -4.84 -27.40
CA ALA A 577 55.46 -5.97 -28.32
C ALA A 577 55.04 -5.61 -29.76
N ILE A 578 53.97 -4.83 -29.93
CA ILE A 578 53.52 -4.35 -31.25
C ILE A 578 54.53 -3.36 -31.85
N ARG A 579 55.15 -2.51 -31.01
CA ARG A 579 56.12 -1.50 -31.45
C ARG A 579 57.47 -2.08 -31.84
N GLU A 580 57.92 -3.15 -31.18
CA GLU A 580 59.20 -3.80 -31.47
C GLU A 580 59.18 -4.69 -32.73
N THR A 581 58.03 -5.24 -33.09
CA THR A 581 57.90 -6.22 -34.19
C THR A 581 57.48 -5.61 -35.53
N GLU A 582 56.99 -4.37 -35.55
CA GLU A 582 56.47 -3.66 -36.75
C GLU A 582 55.76 -4.61 -37.76
N PRO A 583 54.70 -5.32 -37.33
CA PRO A 583 54.15 -6.46 -38.07
C PRO A 583 53.66 -6.08 -39.47
N LYS A 584 53.16 -4.85 -39.67
CA LYS A 584 52.74 -4.33 -40.98
C LYS A 584 53.90 -4.24 -41.99
N LYS A 585 55.07 -3.75 -41.57
CA LYS A 585 56.25 -3.69 -42.47
C LYS A 585 56.76 -5.08 -42.81
N SER A 586 56.69 -6.01 -41.86
CA SER A 586 57.05 -7.41 -42.10
C SER A 586 56.12 -8.10 -43.09
N LEU A 587 54.81 -7.83 -43.02
CA LEU A 587 53.81 -8.35 -43.97
C LEU A 587 53.95 -7.71 -45.36
N GLU A 588 54.19 -6.39 -45.45
CA GLU A 588 54.51 -5.72 -46.72
C GLU A 588 55.79 -6.27 -47.37
N HIS A 589 56.82 -6.57 -46.57
CA HIS A 589 58.04 -7.19 -47.06
C HIS A 589 57.79 -8.61 -47.60
N LEU A 590 56.88 -9.36 -46.98
CA LEU A 590 56.47 -10.68 -47.49
C LEU A 590 55.65 -10.57 -48.78
N LYS A 591 54.76 -9.58 -48.92
CA LYS A 591 54.02 -9.32 -50.18
C LYS A 591 54.96 -8.98 -51.33
N THR A 592 55.97 -8.15 -51.08
CA THR A 592 56.98 -7.77 -52.09
C THR A 592 57.86 -8.96 -52.49
N LEU A 593 58.25 -9.82 -51.55
CA LEU A 593 58.96 -11.07 -51.84
C LEU A 593 58.12 -12.09 -52.63
N LEU A 594 56.80 -12.09 -52.45
CA LEU A 594 55.84 -12.92 -53.19
C LEU A 594 55.39 -12.30 -54.52
N GLY A 595 56.03 -11.23 -55.01
CA GLY A 595 55.79 -10.70 -56.36
C GLY A 595 54.43 -10.00 -56.55
N ALA A 596 53.80 -9.52 -55.48
CA ALA A 596 52.69 -8.57 -55.61
C ALA A 596 53.26 -7.18 -55.89
N GLU A 597 53.40 -6.83 -57.18
CA GLU A 597 53.57 -5.43 -57.56
C GLU A 597 52.33 -4.65 -57.11
N SER A 598 52.60 -3.57 -56.38
CA SER A 598 51.63 -2.58 -55.95
C SER A 598 50.99 -1.90 -57.16
N ASP A 599 49.67 -2.03 -57.29
CA ASP A 599 48.81 -1.09 -58.02
C ASP A 599 47.71 -0.56 -57.08
#